data_AF-A0A3D0KSQ7-F1
#
_entry.id   AF-A0A3D0KSQ7-F1
#
_cell.length_a   1.000
_cell.length_b   1.000
_cell.length_c   1.000
_cell.angle_alpha   90.00
_cell.angle_beta   90.00
_cell.angle_gamma   90.00
#
_symmetry.space_group_name_H-M   'P 1'
#
loop_
_entity.id
_entity.type
_entity.pdbx_description
1 polymer ?
#
loop_
_entity_poly.entity_id
_entity_poly.type
_entity_poly.pdbx_seq_one_letter_code
_entity_poly.pdbx_strand_id
1 'polypeptide(L)' 'MPMQPGDVPATSSDTTELKAWVGFAPNTDVRDGVARFVDWYISYYGRNDQA' A
#
# COMPACT_ATOMS: atom_id res chain seq x y z
N MET A 1 -5.40 -10.94 -18.59
CA MET A 1 -3.96 -10.96 -18.91
C MET A 1 -3.35 -12.20 -18.27
N PRO A 2 -2.29 -12.80 -18.84
CA PRO A 2 -1.59 -13.92 -18.21
C PRO A 2 -0.85 -13.45 -16.95
N MET A 3 -0.66 -14.38 -16.02
CA MET A 3 0.15 -14.18 -14.80
C MET A 3 1.56 -13.75 -15.19
N GLN A 4 2.06 -12.69 -14.57
CA GLN A 4 3.40 -12.18 -14.85
C GLN A 4 4.46 -13.07 -14.17
N PRO A 5 5.68 -13.16 -14.73
CA PRO A 5 6.80 -13.80 -14.05
C PRO A 5 7.05 -13.14 -12.68
N GLY A 6 6.91 -13.91 -11.60
CA GLY A 6 7.06 -13.42 -10.22
C GLY A 6 5.76 -13.18 -9.47
N ASP A 7 4.61 -13.21 -10.15
CA ASP A 7 3.32 -13.23 -9.47
C ASP A 7 3.17 -14.53 -8.66
N VAL A 8 2.70 -14.39 -7.43
CA VAL A 8 2.30 -15.51 -6.57
C VAL A 8 0.77 -15.49 -6.50
N PRO A 9 0.07 -16.62 -6.76
CA PRO A 9 -1.40 -16.62 -6.89
C PRO A 9 -2.16 -16.00 -5.70
N ALA A 10 -1.69 -16.24 -4.49
CA ALA A 10 -2.10 -15.55 -3.27
C ALA A 10 -1.06 -15.81 -2.18
N THR A 11 -0.67 -14.78 -1.45
CA THR A 11 0.17 -14.91 -0.26
C THR A 11 -0.26 -13.88 0.80
N SER A 12 -0.14 -14.25 2.06
CA SER A 12 -0.47 -13.37 3.19
C SER A 12 0.40 -13.73 4.38
N SER A 13 0.65 -12.74 5.24
CA SER A 13 1.42 -12.91 6.47
C SER A 13 0.47 -12.96 7.68
N ASP A 14 0.67 -13.93 8.58
CA ASP A 14 0.04 -13.90 9.90
C ASP A 14 0.75 -12.84 10.76
N THR A 15 -0.04 -11.95 11.38
CA THR A 15 0.46 -10.84 12.20
C THR A 15 -0.01 -10.93 13.65
N THR A 16 -0.56 -12.07 14.07
CA THR A 16 -1.12 -12.27 15.42
C THR A 16 -0.08 -12.04 16.51
N GLU A 17 1.13 -12.59 16.38
CA GLU A 17 2.21 -12.41 17.36
C GLU A 17 2.68 -10.97 17.45
N LEU A 18 2.87 -10.31 16.29
CA LEU A 18 3.26 -8.90 16.24
C LEU A 18 2.23 -8.02 16.96
N LYS A 19 0.94 -8.22 16.65
CA LYS A 19 -0.15 -7.49 17.29
C LYS A 19 -0.15 -7.69 18.80
N ALA A 20 0.04 -8.92 19.28
CA ALA A 20 0.12 -9.22 20.71
C ALA A 20 1.31 -8.53 21.39
N TRP A 21 2.44 -8.42 20.68
CA TRP A 21 3.66 -7.79 21.20
C TRP A 21 3.56 -6.26 21.26
N VAL A 22 3.10 -5.59 20.19
CA VAL A 22 3.10 -4.12 20.11
C VAL A 22 1.77 -3.47 20.49
N GLY A 23 0.68 -4.23 20.58
CA GLY A 23 -0.65 -3.70 20.88
C GLY A 23 -1.26 -2.80 19.80
N PHE A 24 -0.65 -2.75 18.62
CA PHE A 24 -1.04 -1.89 17.50
C PHE A 24 -1.44 -2.73 16.27
N ALA A 25 -2.51 -2.31 15.61
CA ALA A 25 -2.92 -2.84 14.31
C ALA A 25 -3.41 -1.66 13.46
N PRO A 26 -2.74 -1.32 12.34
CA PRO A 26 -3.21 -0.27 11.46
C PRO A 26 -4.56 -0.65 10.86
N ASN A 27 -5.47 0.32 10.75
CA ASN A 27 -6.85 0.13 10.31
C ASN A 27 -7.27 1.11 9.21
N THR A 28 -6.31 1.74 8.52
CA THR A 28 -6.58 2.60 7.37
C THR A 28 -7.29 1.78 6.29
N ASP A 29 -8.44 2.24 5.82
CA ASP A 29 -9.12 1.60 4.69
C ASP A 29 -8.27 1.69 3.42
N VAL A 30 -8.33 0.65 2.58
CA VAL A 30 -7.55 0.60 1.34
C VAL A 30 -7.87 1.78 0.43
N ARG A 31 -9.14 2.18 0.32
CA ARG A 31 -9.56 3.29 -0.54
C ARG A 31 -8.96 4.61 -0.06
N ASP A 32 -9.00 4.85 1.25
CA ASP A 32 -8.45 6.05 1.85
C ASP A 32 -6.92 6.10 1.73
N GLY A 33 -6.26 4.96 1.95
CA GLY A 33 -4.81 4.83 1.80
C GLY A 33 -4.34 5.11 0.37
N VAL A 34 -5.02 4.53 -0.62
CA VAL A 34 -4.70 4.74 -2.04
C VAL A 34 -4.95 6.20 -2.46
N ALA A 35 -6.07 6.80 -2.07
CA ALA A 35 -6.37 8.20 -2.39
C ALA A 35 -5.28 9.14 -1.86
N ARG A 36 -4.92 9.00 -0.57
CA ARG A 36 -3.86 9.81 0.06
C ARG A 36 -2.49 9.60 -0.58
N PHE A 37 -2.18 8.38 -1.01
CA PHE A 37 -0.94 8.09 -1.73
C PHE A 37 -0.89 8.80 -3.09
N VAL A 38 -1.98 8.76 -3.86
CA VAL A 38 -2.07 9.44 -5.16
C VAL A 38 -1.93 10.95 -5.00
N ASP A 39 -2.62 11.55 -4.02
CA ASP A 39 -2.53 12.99 -3.75
C ASP A 39 -1.09 13.41 -3.43
N TRP A 40 -0.40 12.64 -2.59
CA TRP A 40 1.01 12.86 -2.28
C TRP A 40 1.89 12.74 -3.54
N TYR A 41 1.71 11.67 -4.32
CA TYR A 41 2.51 11.40 -5.52
C TYR A 41 2.39 12.54 -6.53
N ILE A 42 1.16 12.97 -6.84
CA ILE A 42 0.90 14.09 -7.76
C ILE A 42 1.45 15.39 -7.20
N SER A 43 1.27 15.67 -5.90
CA SER A 43 1.80 16.88 -5.28
C SER A 43 3.35 16.94 -5.36
N TYR A 44 4.01 15.79 -5.28
CA TYR A 44 5.47 15.70 -5.24
C TYR A 44 6.08 15.67 -6.66
N TYR A 45 5.54 14.84 -7.56
CA TYR A 45 6.08 14.64 -8.91
C TYR A 45 5.34 15.44 -9.99
N GLY A 46 4.02 15.65 -9.86
CA GLY A 46 3.19 16.31 -10.87
C GLY A 46 3.46 17.81 -11.05
N ARG A 47 4.29 18.44 -10.21
CA ARG A 47 4.79 19.81 -10.42
C ARG A 47 6.03 19.89 -11.30
N ASN A 48 6.72 18.78 -11.57
CA ASN A 48 7.93 18.76 -12.41
C ASN A 48 7.63 18.63 -13.92
N ASP A 49 6.36 18.45 -14.32
CA ASP A 49 5.93 18.33 -15.72
C ASP A 49 5.55 19.69 -16.35
N GLN A 50 5.86 20.81 -15.69
CA GLN A 50 5.78 22.16 -16.27
C GLN A 50 7.18 22.77 -16.39
N ALA A 51 7.95 22.27 -17.35
CA ALA A 51 9.17 22.89 -17.89
C ALA A 51 9.20 22.69 -19.41
#